data_AF-A0A4Q2T9Y6-F1
#
_entry.id   AF-A0A4Q2T9Y6-F1
#
_cell.length_a   1.000
_cell.length_b   1.000
_cell.length_c   1.000
_cell.angle_alpha   90.00
_cell.angle_beta   90.00
_cell.angle_gamma   90.00
#
_symmetry.space_group_name_H-M   'P 1'
#
loop_
_entity.id
_entity.type
_entity.pdbx_description
1 polymer ?
#
loop_
_entity_poly.entity_id
_entity_poly.type
_entity_poly.pdbx_seq_one_letter_code
_entity_poly.pdbx_strand_id
1 'polypeptide(L)'
;MPRRRLQQSEEGCRGRIAPLAALPVFWELRGRRVIVAGGSAGAAWKAELLAAAGAEVHVFADEEQMSEAMRELPGSLEHRPASRIIHHPRAWTPDSFAGMALAIADCADETEAEAFCHAADAMGVPANVIDRPAFCRFRFGSIVNRSPVIVSISTDGAAPILAQAIRRRIETLLPLTLGAWTVIAQKIRERLNERLLSGPLRRVFWEGFVDRALAGGKPPEEGMAAALLNEADTLAAEPSGGHLAFVGAHPSDPELLTLKAVRALQSADVIFFDDDVAGGVLELARREAGRVPLAMGRGGTPVLPDEALTLAVAGKRVVRLCSSDLVDPTCEAAQAGWLRKRGVTVEAIPGVATTGQEVGWFGANHNVAYGTLQLRA
;
A
#
# COMPACT_ATOMS: atom_id res chain seq x y z
N MET A 1 -6.83 55.36 -10.37
CA MET A 1 -6.84 54.00 -10.94
C MET A 1 -6.25 53.04 -9.90
N PRO A 2 -7.07 52.19 -9.24
CA PRO A 2 -6.57 51.29 -8.21
C PRO A 2 -5.81 50.13 -8.87
N ARG A 3 -4.61 49.83 -8.37
CA ARG A 3 -3.83 48.65 -8.74
C ARG A 3 -4.65 47.40 -8.39
N ARG A 4 -5.05 46.63 -9.40
CA ARG A 4 -5.54 45.25 -9.23
C ARG A 4 -4.46 44.48 -8.47
N ARG A 5 -4.72 44.14 -7.20
CA ARG A 5 -3.99 43.06 -6.52
C ARG A 5 -4.31 41.80 -7.32
N LEU A 6 -3.28 41.23 -7.94
CA LEU A 6 -3.31 39.84 -8.36
C LEU A 6 -3.69 39.03 -7.11
N GLN A 7 -4.87 38.40 -7.16
CA GLN A 7 -5.21 37.33 -6.24
C GLN A 7 -4.09 36.31 -6.38
N GLN A 8 -3.22 36.22 -5.37
CA GLN A 8 -2.37 35.06 -5.18
C GLN A 8 -3.34 33.88 -5.05
N SER A 9 -3.30 32.98 -6.03
CA SER A 9 -4.05 31.73 -5.97
C SER A 9 -3.66 31.01 -4.68
N GLU A 10 -4.66 30.63 -3.89
CA GLU A 10 -4.54 29.78 -2.70
C GLU A 10 -4.17 28.32 -3.06
N GLU A 11 -3.30 28.12 -4.05
CA GLU A 11 -2.77 26.82 -4.44
C GLU A 11 -1.44 26.52 -3.72
N GLY A 12 -1.24 27.16 -2.56
CA GLY A 12 -0.13 26.87 -1.66
C GLY A 12 -0.43 25.64 -0.82
N CYS A 13 0.15 24.50 -1.22
CA CYS A 13 0.30 23.30 -0.40
C CYS A 13 -1.02 22.64 0.05
N ARG A 14 -1.79 22.08 -0.88
CA ARG A 14 -2.72 20.99 -0.53
C ARG A 14 -1.89 19.87 0.07
N GLY A 15 -2.02 19.66 1.38
CA GLY A 15 -1.34 18.56 2.08
C GLY A 15 -1.56 17.24 1.32
N ARG A 16 -0.54 16.39 1.26
CA ARG A 16 -0.57 15.10 0.54
C ARG A 16 -1.74 14.18 0.96
N ILE A 17 -2.35 14.44 2.11
CA ILE A 17 -3.51 13.73 2.65
C ILE A 17 -4.56 14.78 3.01
N ALA A 18 -5.78 14.61 2.49
CA ALA A 18 -6.93 15.43 2.85
C ALA A 18 -7.37 15.16 4.31
N PRO A 19 -8.09 16.09 4.97
CA PRO A 19 -8.59 15.86 6.33
C PRO A 19 -9.38 14.55 6.44
N LEU A 20 -9.09 13.77 7.49
CA LEU A 20 -9.78 12.52 7.81
C LEU A 20 -10.64 12.71 9.06
N ALA A 21 -11.82 12.08 9.10
CA ALA A 21 -12.71 12.12 10.26
C ALA A 21 -12.13 11.39 11.49
N ALA A 22 -11.30 10.37 11.26
CA ALA A 22 -10.57 9.63 12.28
C ALA A 22 -9.31 8.98 11.68
N LEU A 23 -8.33 8.68 12.52
CA LEU A 23 -7.16 7.91 12.13
C LEU A 23 -7.49 6.40 12.08
N PRO A 24 -7.40 5.74 10.91
CA PRO A 24 -7.61 4.29 10.83
C PRO A 24 -6.38 3.55 11.36
N VAL A 25 -6.52 2.91 12.52
CA VAL A 25 -5.45 2.11 13.14
C VAL A 25 -5.93 0.69 13.40
N PHE A 26 -5.05 -0.30 13.19
CA PHE A 26 -5.24 -1.65 13.69
C PHE A 26 -4.50 -1.77 15.03
N TRP A 27 -5.24 -2.09 16.10
CA TRP A 27 -4.70 -2.19 17.45
C TRP A 27 -4.44 -3.65 17.81
N GLU A 28 -3.19 -4.00 18.12
CA GLU A 28 -2.84 -5.35 18.57
C GLU A 28 -3.17 -5.55 20.06
N LEU A 29 -4.00 -6.56 20.35
CA LEU A 29 -4.47 -6.87 21.71
C LEU A 29 -3.95 -8.21 22.24
N ARG A 30 -3.10 -8.92 21.49
CA ARG A 30 -2.58 -10.22 21.88
C ARG A 30 -1.89 -10.15 23.25
N GLY A 31 -2.42 -10.88 24.23
CA GLY A 31 -1.90 -10.93 25.60
C GLY A 31 -2.10 -9.64 26.41
N ARG A 32 -2.89 -8.68 25.91
CA ARG A 32 -3.24 -7.45 26.62
C ARG A 32 -4.54 -7.67 27.40
N ARG A 33 -4.63 -7.05 28.57
CA ARG A 33 -5.86 -7.04 29.38
C ARG A 33 -6.78 -5.91 28.94
N VAL A 34 -8.07 -6.18 28.86
CA VAL A 34 -9.09 -5.19 28.50
C VAL A 34 -10.27 -5.30 29.46
N ILE A 35 -10.88 -4.17 29.79
CA ILE A 35 -12.05 -4.12 30.67
C ILE A 35 -13.34 -4.00 29.84
N VAL A 36 -14.34 -4.80 30.18
CA VAL A 36 -15.72 -4.69 29.68
C VAL A 36 -16.63 -4.57 30.90
N ALA A 37 -17.26 -3.41 31.08
CA ALA A 37 -18.26 -3.17 32.12
C ALA A 37 -19.68 -3.34 31.55
N GLY A 38 -20.51 -4.12 32.23
CA GLY A 38 -21.89 -4.40 31.83
C GLY A 38 -22.08 -5.79 31.22
N GLY A 39 -23.29 -6.33 31.39
CA GLY A 39 -23.66 -7.71 31.02
C GLY A 39 -24.54 -7.84 29.78
N SER A 40 -24.82 -6.75 29.06
CA SER A 40 -25.77 -6.75 27.94
C SER A 40 -25.28 -7.53 26.71
N ALA A 41 -26.19 -7.74 25.75
CA ALA A 41 -25.84 -8.35 24.46
C ALA A 41 -24.84 -7.49 23.66
N GLY A 42 -24.92 -6.16 23.79
CA GLY A 42 -23.95 -5.23 23.18
C GLY A 42 -22.56 -5.41 23.78
N ALA A 43 -22.47 -5.48 25.11
CA ALA A 43 -21.21 -5.76 25.81
C ALA A 43 -20.65 -7.14 25.45
N ALA A 44 -21.50 -8.17 25.33
CA ALA A 44 -21.09 -9.52 24.95
C ALA A 44 -20.45 -9.56 23.56
N TRP A 45 -21.05 -8.90 22.57
CA TRP A 45 -20.48 -8.81 21.23
C TRP A 45 -19.10 -8.11 21.21
N LYS A 46 -18.94 -7.05 22.02
CA LYS A 46 -17.65 -6.35 22.16
C LYS A 46 -16.60 -7.23 22.85
N ALA A 47 -16.98 -7.93 23.90
CA ALA A 47 -16.12 -8.88 24.58
C ALA A 47 -15.65 -10.00 23.63
N GLU A 48 -16.55 -10.55 22.81
CA GLU A 48 -16.18 -11.56 21.80
C GLU A 48 -15.17 -11.01 20.79
N LEU A 49 -15.41 -9.80 20.27
CA LEU A 49 -14.54 -9.16 19.29
C LEU A 49 -13.12 -8.93 19.86
N LEU A 50 -13.03 -8.42 21.09
CA LEU A 50 -11.76 -8.20 21.78
C LEU A 50 -11.02 -9.53 22.05
N ALA A 51 -11.75 -10.56 22.48
CA ALA A 51 -11.20 -11.89 22.72
C ALA A 51 -10.70 -12.53 21.40
N ALA A 52 -11.42 -12.34 20.29
CA ALA A 52 -11.01 -12.80 18.96
C ALA A 52 -9.74 -12.06 18.45
N ALA A 53 -9.49 -10.84 18.93
CA ALA A 53 -8.24 -10.11 18.70
C ALA A 53 -7.08 -10.54 19.64
N GLY A 54 -7.33 -11.51 20.54
CA GLY A 54 -6.32 -12.10 21.43
C GLY A 54 -6.20 -11.43 22.80
N ALA A 55 -7.18 -10.62 23.21
CA ALA A 55 -7.20 -10.00 24.52
C ALA A 55 -7.58 -10.99 25.65
N GLU A 56 -7.07 -10.73 26.85
CA GLU A 56 -7.62 -11.23 28.11
C GLU A 56 -8.72 -10.26 28.56
N VAL A 57 -9.98 -10.65 28.37
CA VAL A 57 -11.15 -9.78 28.59
C VAL A 57 -11.67 -9.95 30.01
N HIS A 58 -11.61 -8.88 30.80
CA HIS A 58 -12.15 -8.81 32.15
C HIS A 58 -13.56 -8.21 32.11
N VAL A 59 -14.58 -9.04 32.33
CA VAL A 59 -16.00 -8.63 32.31
C VAL A 59 -16.45 -8.34 33.74
N PHE A 60 -16.92 -7.12 34.01
CA PHE A 60 -17.48 -6.70 35.31
C PHE A 60 -18.99 -6.53 35.16
N ALA A 61 -19.74 -7.48 35.69
CA ALA A 61 -21.21 -7.47 35.67
C ALA A 61 -21.74 -8.45 36.73
N ASP A 62 -22.83 -8.11 37.40
CA ASP A 62 -23.53 -9.06 38.28
C ASP A 62 -24.19 -10.17 37.43
N GLU A 63 -24.18 -11.41 37.91
CA GLU A 63 -24.72 -12.57 37.16
C GLU A 63 -26.19 -12.40 36.78
N GLU A 64 -26.97 -11.73 37.63
CA GLU A 64 -28.40 -11.45 37.42
C GLU A 64 -28.63 -10.48 36.24
N GLN A 65 -27.67 -9.60 35.98
CA GLN A 65 -27.75 -8.56 34.95
C GLN A 65 -27.19 -9.02 33.60
N MET A 66 -26.60 -10.22 33.55
CA MET A 66 -26.06 -10.76 32.30
C MET A 66 -27.19 -11.13 31.33
N SER A 67 -27.00 -10.78 30.07
CA SER A 67 -27.77 -11.35 28.96
C SER A 67 -27.38 -12.82 28.73
N GLU A 68 -28.25 -13.58 28.07
CA GLU A 68 -27.94 -14.94 27.62
C GLU A 68 -26.65 -14.99 26.79
N ALA A 69 -26.51 -14.07 25.84
CA ALA A 69 -25.30 -13.94 25.01
C ALA A 69 -24.01 -13.77 25.83
N MET A 70 -24.05 -13.02 26.93
CA MET A 70 -22.87 -12.86 27.79
C MET A 70 -22.57 -14.14 28.59
N ARG A 71 -23.59 -14.87 29.06
CA ARG A 71 -23.40 -16.11 29.83
C ARG A 71 -22.82 -17.25 28.99
N GLU A 72 -23.21 -17.34 27.72
CA GLU A 72 -22.72 -18.36 26.80
C GLU A 72 -21.31 -18.08 26.25
N LEU A 73 -20.88 -16.82 26.34
CA LEU A 73 -19.67 -16.35 25.70
C LEU A 73 -18.39 -17.12 26.13
N PRO A 74 -18.14 -17.44 27.41
CA PRO A 74 -16.99 -18.25 27.80
C PRO A 74 -16.96 -19.63 27.11
N GLY A 75 -18.11 -20.31 27.01
CA GLY A 75 -18.22 -21.61 26.34
C GLY A 75 -17.95 -21.53 24.83
N SER A 76 -18.40 -20.46 24.18
CA SER A 76 -18.15 -20.23 22.75
C SER A 76 -16.66 -20.09 22.38
N LEU A 77 -15.81 -19.79 23.36
CA LEU A 77 -14.38 -19.53 23.19
C LEU A 77 -13.47 -20.67 23.63
N GLU A 78 -14.01 -21.77 24.20
CA GLU A 78 -13.19 -22.89 24.72
C GLU A 78 -12.23 -23.49 23.70
N HIS A 79 -12.59 -23.45 22.41
CA HIS A 79 -11.77 -23.98 21.31
C HIS A 79 -10.78 -22.95 20.73
N ARG A 80 -10.67 -21.74 21.31
CA ARG A 80 -9.80 -20.65 20.86
C ARG A 80 -8.67 -20.42 21.86
N PRO A 81 -7.48 -21.04 21.69
CA PRO A 81 -6.42 -21.09 22.72
C PRO A 81 -5.81 -19.73 23.11
N ALA A 82 -6.08 -18.66 22.36
CA ALA A 82 -5.57 -17.31 22.63
C ALA A 82 -6.61 -16.35 23.23
N SER A 83 -7.85 -16.79 23.40
CA SER A 83 -8.98 -15.97 23.84
C SER A 83 -9.34 -16.34 25.28
N ARG A 84 -9.33 -15.37 26.20
CA ARG A 84 -9.67 -15.62 27.60
C ARG A 84 -10.68 -14.59 28.09
N ILE A 85 -11.76 -15.07 28.69
CA ILE A 85 -12.72 -14.23 29.40
C ILE A 85 -12.63 -14.53 30.89
N ILE A 86 -12.51 -13.48 31.68
CA ILE A 86 -12.47 -13.53 33.14
C ILE A 86 -13.65 -12.70 33.63
N HIS A 87 -14.67 -13.37 34.15
CA HIS A 87 -15.84 -12.73 34.73
C HIS A 87 -15.58 -12.35 36.19
N HIS A 88 -15.93 -11.12 36.53
CA HIS A 88 -15.94 -10.56 37.88
C HIS A 88 -17.40 -10.28 38.24
N PRO A 89 -18.02 -11.05 39.16
CA PRO A 89 -19.42 -10.90 39.55
C PRO A 89 -19.60 -9.71 40.50
N ARG A 90 -19.27 -8.52 40.01
CA ARG A 90 -19.34 -7.23 40.71
C ARG A 90 -19.27 -6.08 39.72
N ALA A 91 -19.69 -4.90 40.17
CA ALA A 91 -19.43 -3.65 39.49
C ALA A 91 -17.91 -3.36 39.38
N TRP A 92 -17.55 -2.59 38.34
CA TRP A 92 -16.20 -2.07 38.17
C TRP A 92 -15.88 -1.02 39.24
N THR A 93 -14.59 -0.81 39.49
CA THR A 93 -14.06 0.21 40.40
C THR A 93 -12.92 0.96 39.71
N PRO A 94 -12.51 2.16 40.16
CA PRO A 94 -11.36 2.86 39.57
C PRO A 94 -10.09 1.99 39.50
N ASP A 95 -9.85 1.14 40.50
CA ASP A 95 -8.71 0.21 40.51
C ASP A 95 -8.78 -0.88 39.42
N SER A 96 -9.98 -1.15 38.88
CA SER A 96 -10.18 -2.15 37.82
C SER A 96 -9.49 -1.78 36.49
N PHE A 97 -9.11 -0.50 36.30
CA PHE A 97 -8.45 -0.02 35.09
C PHE A 97 -6.94 -0.23 35.10
N ALA A 98 -6.35 -0.58 36.24
CA ALA A 98 -4.90 -0.75 36.38
C ALA A 98 -4.37 -1.84 35.43
N GLY A 99 -3.45 -1.47 34.54
CA GLY A 99 -2.83 -2.37 33.58
C GLY A 99 -3.72 -2.76 32.39
N MET A 100 -4.90 -2.15 32.24
CA MET A 100 -5.77 -2.36 31.09
C MET A 100 -5.27 -1.59 29.87
N ALA A 101 -5.45 -2.16 28.68
CA ALA A 101 -5.07 -1.51 27.42
C ALA A 101 -6.23 -0.73 26.79
N LEU A 102 -7.47 -1.14 27.08
CA LEU A 102 -8.69 -0.61 26.48
C LEU A 102 -9.88 -0.88 27.39
N ALA A 103 -10.85 0.04 27.39
CA ALA A 103 -12.03 -0.02 28.23
C ALA A 103 -13.32 0.12 27.41
N ILE A 104 -14.29 -0.75 27.67
CA ILE A 104 -15.64 -0.69 27.10
C ILE A 104 -16.65 -0.73 28.22
N ALA A 105 -17.69 0.09 28.13
CA ALA A 105 -18.82 0.04 29.05
C ALA A 105 -20.16 0.08 28.34
N ASP A 106 -21.12 -0.63 28.90
CA ASP A 106 -22.54 -0.39 28.68
C ASP A 106 -23.12 0.29 29.92
N CYS A 107 -23.30 1.61 29.86
CA CYS A 107 -23.70 2.45 31.00
C CYS A 107 -25.19 2.78 30.96
N ALA A 108 -25.85 2.66 32.11
CA ALA A 108 -27.29 2.91 32.26
C ALA A 108 -27.66 4.39 32.01
N ASP A 109 -26.84 5.33 32.49
CA ASP A 109 -27.07 6.77 32.34
C ASP A 109 -25.78 7.56 32.00
N GLU A 110 -25.91 8.88 31.81
CA GLU A 110 -24.78 9.76 31.52
C GLU A 110 -23.83 9.91 32.72
N THR A 111 -24.35 9.85 33.94
CA THR A 111 -23.54 9.97 35.17
C THR A 111 -22.58 8.79 35.29
N GLU A 112 -23.05 7.58 35.03
CA GLU A 112 -22.22 6.37 35.00
C GLU A 112 -21.20 6.43 33.86
N ALA A 113 -21.60 6.89 32.68
CA ALA A 113 -20.70 7.06 31.54
C ALA A 113 -19.58 8.07 31.84
N GLU A 114 -19.90 9.21 32.48
CA GLU A 114 -18.92 10.20 32.94
C GLU A 114 -17.94 9.59 33.95
N ALA A 115 -18.45 8.87 34.96
CA ALA A 115 -17.63 8.24 35.97
C ALA A 115 -16.68 7.19 35.36
N PHE A 116 -17.17 6.38 34.41
CA PHE A 116 -16.37 5.38 33.71
C PHE A 116 -15.26 6.03 32.87
N CYS A 117 -15.59 7.05 32.08
CA CYS A 117 -14.61 7.79 31.31
C CYS A 117 -13.58 8.49 32.19
N HIS A 118 -13.98 9.08 33.32
CA HIS A 118 -13.07 9.74 34.24
C HIS A 118 -12.07 8.73 34.85
N ALA A 119 -12.55 7.56 35.29
CA ALA A 119 -11.68 6.51 35.81
C ALA A 119 -10.71 5.97 34.76
N ALA A 120 -11.17 5.80 33.51
CA ALA A 120 -10.34 5.37 32.39
C ALA A 120 -9.27 6.41 32.04
N ASP A 121 -9.66 7.68 31.93
CA ASP A 121 -8.77 8.81 31.61
C ASP A 121 -7.70 8.99 32.70
N ALA A 122 -8.05 8.83 33.98
CA ALA A 122 -7.11 8.88 35.10
C ALA A 122 -5.99 7.82 35.02
N MET A 123 -6.24 6.69 34.34
CA MET A 123 -5.30 5.59 34.14
C MET A 123 -4.69 5.57 32.73
N GLY A 124 -5.01 6.55 31.88
CA GLY A 124 -4.54 6.59 30.49
C GLY A 124 -5.12 5.48 29.61
N VAL A 125 -6.28 4.92 29.97
CA VAL A 125 -6.93 3.82 29.26
C VAL A 125 -8.02 4.38 28.34
N PRO A 126 -7.94 4.20 27.01
CA PRO A 126 -8.98 4.68 26.12
C PRO A 126 -10.31 3.96 26.36
N ALA A 127 -11.38 4.75 26.51
CA ALA A 127 -12.74 4.26 26.75
C ALA A 127 -13.64 4.37 25.52
N ASN A 128 -14.54 3.39 25.37
CA ASN A 128 -15.67 3.40 24.45
C ASN A 128 -16.95 3.02 25.22
N VAL A 129 -17.92 3.92 25.24
CA VAL A 129 -19.23 3.66 25.87
C VAL A 129 -20.25 3.34 24.79
N ILE A 130 -20.90 2.18 24.90
CA ILE A 130 -21.85 1.67 23.91
C ILE A 130 -23.02 2.67 23.76
N ASP A 131 -23.42 2.90 22.51
CA ASP A 131 -24.51 3.80 22.11
C ASP A 131 -24.39 5.26 22.61
N ARG A 132 -23.21 5.65 23.11
CA ARG A 132 -22.93 7.00 23.64
C ARG A 132 -21.68 7.61 22.99
N PRO A 133 -21.78 8.14 21.75
CA PRO A 133 -20.63 8.64 20.99
C PRO A 133 -19.84 9.77 21.67
N ALA A 134 -20.49 10.62 22.48
CA ALA A 134 -19.86 11.71 23.22
C ALA A 134 -18.83 11.21 24.25
N PHE A 135 -18.98 9.96 24.71
CA PHE A 135 -18.15 9.31 25.73
C PHE A 135 -17.13 8.34 25.11
N CYS A 136 -16.88 8.43 23.79
CA CYS A 136 -16.00 7.52 23.07
C CYS A 136 -14.70 8.19 22.62
N ARG A 137 -13.54 7.66 23.05
CA ARG A 137 -12.21 8.07 22.57
C ARG A 137 -11.80 7.38 21.27
N PHE A 138 -12.45 6.26 20.97
CA PHE A 138 -12.31 5.53 19.72
C PHE A 138 -13.66 4.91 19.34
N ARG A 139 -13.80 4.50 18.08
CA ARG A 139 -15.04 3.93 17.53
C ARG A 139 -14.75 2.61 16.83
N PHE A 140 -15.68 1.68 16.93
CA PHE A 140 -15.66 0.45 16.14
C PHE A 140 -16.34 0.69 14.80
N GLY A 141 -15.66 0.36 13.71
CA GLY A 141 -16.25 0.32 12.37
C GLY A 141 -17.03 -0.97 12.10
N SER A 142 -17.66 -1.05 10.94
CA SER A 142 -18.09 -2.32 10.37
C SER A 142 -16.87 -3.11 9.94
N ILE A 143 -16.77 -4.38 10.35
CA ILE A 143 -15.61 -5.23 10.12
C ILE A 143 -15.94 -6.32 9.10
N VAL A 144 -15.08 -6.49 8.11
CA VAL A 144 -15.00 -7.70 7.28
C VAL A 144 -13.79 -8.50 7.76
N ASN A 145 -14.03 -9.70 8.27
CA ASN A 145 -12.99 -10.57 8.79
C ASN A 145 -12.67 -11.71 7.80
N ARG A 146 -11.43 -11.72 7.31
CA ARG A 146 -10.78 -12.79 6.52
C ARG A 146 -9.38 -13.05 7.09
N SER A 147 -9.27 -13.04 8.42
CA SER A 147 -8.01 -13.02 9.17
C SER A 147 -6.94 -13.95 8.54
N PRO A 148 -5.69 -13.46 8.37
CA PRO A 148 -5.17 -12.16 8.82
C PRO A 148 -5.56 -10.94 7.98
N VAL A 149 -6.37 -11.09 6.92
CA VAL A 149 -6.89 -9.94 6.16
C VAL A 149 -8.13 -9.36 6.86
N ILE A 150 -8.05 -8.11 7.30
CA ILE A 150 -9.14 -7.43 8.00
C ILE A 150 -9.41 -6.10 7.29
N VAL A 151 -10.69 -5.81 7.04
CA VAL A 151 -11.14 -4.50 6.56
C VAL A 151 -12.04 -3.87 7.61
N SER A 152 -11.76 -2.62 7.96
CA SER A 152 -12.62 -1.81 8.84
C SER A 152 -13.21 -0.65 8.04
N ILE A 153 -14.51 -0.43 8.20
CA ILE A 153 -15.29 0.59 7.50
C ILE A 153 -15.87 1.52 8.56
N SER A 154 -15.49 2.80 8.50
CA SER A 154 -16.08 3.84 9.35
C SER A 154 -16.89 4.81 8.51
N THR A 155 -18.07 5.17 9.01
CA THR A 155 -18.90 6.27 8.48
C THR A 155 -19.01 7.43 9.47
N ASP A 156 -18.12 7.45 10.46
CA ASP A 156 -18.13 8.42 11.56
C ASP A 156 -19.49 8.56 12.28
N GLY A 157 -20.24 7.45 12.35
CA GLY A 157 -21.58 7.43 12.94
C GLY A 157 -22.68 8.04 12.07
N ALA A 158 -22.36 8.67 10.94
CA ALA A 158 -23.34 9.38 10.11
C ALA A 158 -24.35 8.45 9.41
N ALA A 159 -23.94 7.23 9.07
CA ALA A 159 -24.80 6.30 8.32
C ALA A 159 -24.44 4.82 8.61
N PRO A 160 -25.05 4.19 9.63
CA PRO A 160 -24.85 2.76 9.92
C PRO A 160 -25.27 1.86 8.75
N ILE A 161 -26.38 2.18 8.09
CA ILE A 161 -26.88 1.41 6.93
C ILE A 161 -25.92 1.48 5.74
N LEU A 162 -25.27 2.63 5.53
CA LEU A 162 -24.25 2.76 4.48
C LEU A 162 -23.02 1.89 4.79
N ALA A 163 -22.55 1.89 6.05
CA ALA A 163 -21.44 1.05 6.47
C ALA A 163 -21.75 -0.44 6.25
N GLN A 164 -22.98 -0.88 6.55
CA GLN A 164 -23.44 -2.25 6.29
C GLN A 164 -23.52 -2.57 4.79
N ALA A 165 -23.98 -1.63 3.96
CA ALA A 165 -24.00 -1.81 2.51
C ALA A 165 -22.58 -1.99 1.92
N ILE A 166 -21.64 -1.15 2.35
CA ILE A 166 -20.21 -1.26 1.97
C ILE A 166 -19.65 -2.61 2.44
N ARG A 167 -19.91 -2.99 3.70
CA ARG A 167 -19.46 -4.27 4.28
C ARG A 167 -19.89 -5.45 3.42
N ARG A 168 -21.19 -5.55 3.09
CA ARG A 168 -21.75 -6.63 2.26
C ARG A 168 -21.08 -6.72 0.90
N ARG A 169 -20.82 -5.56 0.26
CA ARG A 169 -20.15 -5.53 -1.04
C ARG A 169 -18.70 -6.04 -0.94
N ILE A 170 -17.97 -5.62 0.08
CA ILE A 170 -16.59 -6.08 0.32
C ILE A 170 -16.56 -7.57 0.66
N GLU A 171 -17.50 -8.07 1.48
CA GLU A 171 -17.62 -9.50 1.79
C GLU A 171 -17.78 -10.38 0.55
N THR A 172 -18.45 -9.86 -0.49
CA THR A 172 -18.64 -10.56 -1.77
C THR A 172 -17.36 -10.58 -2.60
N LEU A 173 -16.51 -9.56 -2.47
CA LEU A 173 -15.25 -9.43 -3.20
C LEU A 173 -14.11 -10.22 -2.55
N LEU A 174 -14.18 -10.50 -1.24
CA LEU A 174 -13.12 -11.16 -0.49
C LEU A 174 -13.47 -12.64 -0.19
N PRO A 175 -12.81 -13.60 -0.86
CA PRO A 175 -13.04 -15.03 -0.61
C PRO A 175 -12.78 -15.42 0.84
N LEU A 176 -13.55 -16.38 1.36
CA LEU A 176 -13.35 -16.93 2.71
C LEU A 176 -11.99 -17.62 2.88
N THR A 177 -11.42 -18.11 1.78
CA THR A 177 -10.13 -18.81 1.73
C THR A 177 -8.92 -17.90 1.79
N LEU A 178 -9.11 -16.57 1.71
CA LEU A 178 -8.04 -15.59 1.64
C LEU A 178 -7.08 -15.69 2.84
N GLY A 179 -7.61 -16.00 4.03
CA GLY A 179 -6.81 -16.22 5.23
C GLY A 179 -5.72 -17.28 5.05
N ALA A 180 -6.08 -18.42 4.44
CA ALA A 180 -5.14 -19.52 4.17
C ALA A 180 -4.06 -19.11 3.15
N TRP A 181 -4.42 -18.33 2.13
CA TRP A 181 -3.45 -17.78 1.18
C TRP A 181 -2.45 -16.85 1.87
N THR A 182 -2.89 -15.96 2.77
CA THR A 182 -1.97 -15.12 3.55
C THR A 182 -1.00 -15.92 4.42
N VAL A 183 -1.44 -17.04 5.01
CA VAL A 183 -0.55 -17.94 5.75
C VAL A 183 0.53 -18.53 4.83
N ILE A 184 0.17 -18.92 3.60
CA ILE A 184 1.15 -19.37 2.60
C ILE A 184 2.09 -18.24 2.23
N ALA A 185 1.58 -17.03 1.94
CA ALA A 185 2.39 -15.87 1.61
C ALA A 185 3.45 -15.59 2.68
N GLN A 186 3.07 -15.65 3.96
CA GLN A 186 3.99 -15.50 5.09
C GLN A 186 5.07 -16.60 5.10
N LYS A 187 4.69 -17.86 4.90
CA LYS A 187 5.63 -19.01 4.86
C LYS A 187 6.63 -18.93 3.72
N ILE A 188 6.22 -18.45 2.54
CA ILE A 188 7.09 -18.42 1.34
C ILE A 188 7.90 -17.12 1.21
N ARG A 189 7.52 -16.03 1.91
CA ARG A 189 8.08 -14.69 1.69
C ARG A 189 9.60 -14.63 1.76
N GLU A 190 10.19 -15.20 2.81
CA GLU A 190 11.64 -15.16 3.01
C GLU A 190 12.38 -15.96 1.92
N ARG A 191 11.94 -17.19 1.68
CA ARG A 191 12.48 -18.06 0.62
C ARG A 191 12.31 -17.48 -0.79
N LEU A 192 11.19 -16.79 -1.05
CA LEU A 192 10.96 -16.10 -2.31
C LEU A 192 11.95 -14.94 -2.48
N ASN A 193 12.25 -14.21 -1.42
CA ASN A 193 13.18 -13.08 -1.47
C ASN A 193 14.61 -13.51 -1.79
N GLU A 194 15.01 -14.72 -1.41
CA GLU A 194 16.29 -15.35 -1.75
C GLU A 194 16.37 -15.76 -3.23
N ARG A 195 15.22 -16.14 -3.83
CA ARG A 195 15.14 -16.65 -5.22
C ARG A 195 14.96 -15.56 -6.26
N LEU A 196 14.08 -14.60 -5.98
CA LEU A 196 13.73 -13.52 -6.90
C LEU A 196 14.16 -12.19 -6.32
N LEU A 197 15.08 -11.49 -7.00
CA LEU A 197 15.43 -10.11 -6.65
C LEU A 197 14.19 -9.20 -6.75
N SER A 198 14.21 -8.09 -6.01
CA SER A 198 13.19 -7.04 -6.16
C SER A 198 13.14 -6.58 -7.63
N GLY A 199 11.95 -6.51 -8.22
CA GLY A 199 11.81 -6.12 -9.62
C GLY A 199 10.60 -6.76 -10.33
N PRO A 200 10.61 -6.80 -11.68
CA PRO A 200 9.51 -7.28 -12.49
C PRO A 200 9.09 -8.72 -12.23
N LEU A 201 10.05 -9.65 -12.16
CA LEU A 201 9.74 -11.07 -11.94
C LEU A 201 9.04 -11.31 -10.60
N ARG A 202 9.51 -10.63 -9.54
CA ARG A 202 8.85 -10.68 -8.23
C ARG A 202 7.44 -10.11 -8.29
N ARG A 203 7.21 -9.05 -9.09
CA ARG A 203 5.87 -8.49 -9.31
C ARG A 203 4.96 -9.47 -10.04
N VAL A 204 5.43 -10.05 -11.15
CA VAL A 204 4.68 -11.07 -11.92
C VAL A 204 4.28 -12.24 -11.03
N PHE A 205 5.21 -12.73 -10.21
CA PHE A 205 4.93 -13.78 -9.23
C PHE A 205 3.80 -13.37 -8.26
N TRP A 206 3.90 -12.18 -7.66
CA TRP A 206 2.89 -11.73 -6.69
C TRP A 206 1.54 -11.39 -7.33
N GLU A 207 1.51 -10.91 -8.57
CA GLU A 207 0.28 -10.70 -9.33
C GLU A 207 -0.42 -12.05 -9.57
N GLY A 208 0.30 -13.06 -10.08
CA GLY A 208 -0.24 -14.41 -10.24
C GLY A 208 -0.67 -15.07 -8.92
N PHE A 209 0.05 -14.81 -7.83
CA PHE A 209 -0.35 -15.23 -6.49
C PHE A 209 -1.68 -14.59 -6.06
N VAL A 210 -1.84 -13.28 -6.25
CA VAL A 210 -3.05 -12.53 -5.89
C VAL A 210 -4.24 -13.00 -6.72
N ASP A 211 -4.05 -13.23 -8.02
CA ASP A 211 -5.11 -13.74 -8.90
C ASP A 211 -5.64 -15.09 -8.40
N ARG A 212 -4.76 -16.01 -7.99
CA ARG A 212 -5.17 -17.29 -7.39
C ARG A 212 -5.86 -17.11 -6.05
N ALA A 213 -5.37 -16.20 -5.21
CA ALA A 213 -5.96 -15.92 -3.91
C ALA A 213 -7.37 -15.31 -4.01
N LEU A 214 -7.61 -14.50 -5.05
CA LEU A 214 -8.89 -13.81 -5.30
C LEU A 214 -9.85 -14.56 -6.22
N ALA A 215 -9.38 -15.56 -6.97
CA ALA A 215 -10.23 -16.42 -7.81
C ALA A 215 -11.34 -17.14 -7.02
N GLY A 216 -11.16 -17.29 -5.71
CA GLY A 216 -12.10 -17.95 -4.82
C GLY A 216 -12.10 -19.47 -4.98
N GLY A 217 -13.08 -20.13 -4.35
CA GLY A 217 -13.20 -21.60 -4.38
C GLY A 217 -12.59 -22.28 -3.16
N LYS A 218 -11.85 -23.38 -3.39
CA LYS A 218 -11.27 -24.20 -2.32
C LYS A 218 -10.06 -23.52 -1.67
N PRO A 219 -9.78 -23.80 -0.38
CA PRO A 219 -8.53 -23.37 0.23
C PRO A 219 -7.34 -24.00 -0.53
N PRO A 220 -6.17 -23.34 -0.51
CA PRO A 220 -4.98 -23.87 -1.16
C PRO A 220 -4.64 -25.27 -0.62
N GLU A 221 -4.34 -26.18 -1.54
CA GLU A 221 -4.05 -27.59 -1.22
C GLU A 221 -2.73 -27.75 -0.45
N GLU A 222 -2.60 -28.89 0.22
CA GLU A 222 -1.36 -29.29 0.88
C GLU A 222 -0.23 -29.38 -0.17
N GLY A 223 0.87 -28.67 0.07
CA GLY A 223 1.97 -28.55 -0.90
C GLY A 223 1.94 -27.32 -1.81
N MET A 224 0.88 -26.51 -1.80
CA MET A 224 0.79 -25.26 -2.60
C MET A 224 1.99 -24.32 -2.36
N ALA A 225 2.50 -24.25 -1.12
CA ALA A 225 3.68 -23.46 -0.81
C ALA A 225 4.94 -23.95 -1.57
N ALA A 226 5.11 -25.27 -1.72
CA ALA A 226 6.23 -25.84 -2.47
C ALA A 226 6.06 -25.61 -3.99
N ALA A 227 4.83 -25.75 -4.50
CA ALA A 227 4.52 -25.46 -5.90
C ALA A 227 4.84 -24.01 -6.28
N LEU A 228 4.46 -23.04 -5.43
CA LEU A 228 4.78 -21.62 -5.63
C LEU A 228 6.29 -21.35 -5.60
N LEU A 229 7.04 -22.03 -4.72
CA LEU A 229 8.49 -21.90 -4.68
C LEU A 229 9.16 -22.47 -5.95
N ASN A 230 8.64 -23.57 -6.49
CA ASN A 230 9.10 -24.12 -7.77
C ASN A 230 8.78 -23.20 -8.96
N GLU A 231 7.60 -22.55 -8.95
CA GLU A 231 7.24 -21.52 -9.92
C GLU A 231 8.23 -20.34 -9.85
N ALA A 232 8.60 -19.90 -8.64
CA ALA A 232 9.62 -18.87 -8.45
C ALA A 232 11.00 -19.30 -8.97
N ASP A 233 11.41 -20.56 -8.78
CA ASP A 233 12.65 -21.09 -9.38
C ASP A 233 12.59 -21.10 -10.90
N THR A 234 11.42 -21.41 -11.46
CA THR A 234 11.20 -21.42 -12.91
C THR A 234 11.31 -20.00 -13.47
N LEU A 235 10.67 -19.02 -12.82
CA LEU A 235 10.77 -17.60 -13.16
C LEU A 235 12.20 -17.05 -12.99
N ALA A 236 12.96 -17.55 -12.02
CA ALA A 236 14.36 -17.17 -11.82
C ALA A 236 15.30 -17.80 -12.86
N ALA A 237 14.98 -19.02 -13.31
CA ALA A 237 15.74 -19.75 -14.32
C ALA A 237 15.40 -19.32 -15.76
N GLU A 238 14.19 -18.78 -15.97
CA GLU A 238 13.88 -18.07 -17.20
C GLU A 238 14.87 -16.90 -17.32
N PRO A 239 15.59 -16.77 -18.45
CA PRO A 239 16.42 -15.61 -18.68
C PRO A 239 15.49 -14.41 -18.78
N SER A 240 15.25 -13.72 -17.66
CA SER A 240 14.71 -12.37 -17.71
C SER A 240 15.79 -11.54 -18.34
N GLY A 241 15.68 -11.39 -19.66
CA GLY A 241 16.47 -10.46 -20.40
C GLY A 241 16.49 -9.15 -19.64
N GLY A 242 17.69 -8.65 -19.34
CA GLY A 242 17.85 -7.30 -18.87
C GLY A 242 16.99 -6.33 -19.65
N HIS A 243 16.62 -5.22 -19.05
CA HIS A 243 15.89 -4.19 -19.77
C HIS A 243 16.70 -2.91 -19.74
N LEU A 244 16.99 -2.37 -20.92
CA LEU A 244 17.59 -1.05 -21.06
C LEU A 244 16.60 -0.16 -21.81
N ALA A 245 16.15 0.91 -21.14
CA ALA A 245 15.35 1.95 -21.76
C ALA A 245 16.15 3.24 -21.89
N PHE A 246 16.30 3.73 -23.11
CA PHE A 246 16.71 5.11 -23.37
C PHE A 246 15.49 6.00 -23.34
N VAL A 247 15.49 7.00 -22.47
CA VAL A 247 14.34 7.87 -22.19
C VAL A 247 14.75 9.30 -22.46
N GLY A 248 14.16 9.91 -23.48
CA GLY A 248 14.26 11.35 -23.68
C GLY A 248 13.40 12.09 -22.65
N ALA A 249 13.97 13.07 -21.97
CA ALA A 249 13.28 13.91 -21.03
C ALA A 249 13.55 15.38 -21.31
N HIS A 250 12.53 16.22 -21.13
CA HIS A 250 12.76 17.65 -21.10
C HIS A 250 13.57 17.99 -19.84
N PRO A 251 14.69 18.74 -19.94
CA PRO A 251 15.61 18.92 -18.82
C PRO A 251 14.99 19.61 -17.62
N SER A 252 13.96 20.44 -17.82
CA SER A 252 13.45 21.32 -16.76
C SER A 252 11.98 21.13 -16.38
N ASP A 253 11.21 20.30 -17.09
CA ASP A 253 9.76 20.18 -16.86
C ASP A 253 9.33 18.71 -16.73
N PRO A 254 9.05 18.24 -15.51
CA PRO A 254 8.57 16.88 -15.26
C PRO A 254 7.23 16.56 -15.92
N GLU A 255 6.38 17.57 -16.19
CA GLU A 255 5.06 17.37 -16.81
C GLU A 255 5.17 17.05 -18.30
N LEU A 256 6.31 17.34 -18.93
CA LEU A 256 6.60 17.01 -20.33
C LEU A 256 7.12 15.58 -20.53
N LEU A 257 7.23 14.79 -19.47
CA LEU A 257 7.53 13.36 -19.61
C LEU A 257 6.34 12.62 -20.22
N THR A 258 6.63 11.75 -21.18
CA THR A 258 5.59 10.84 -21.69
C THR A 258 5.16 9.86 -20.61
N LEU A 259 3.91 9.37 -20.68
CA LEU A 259 3.43 8.32 -19.77
C LEU A 259 4.30 7.06 -19.80
N LYS A 260 4.91 6.75 -20.95
CA LYS A 260 5.84 5.63 -21.10
C LYS A 260 7.15 5.89 -20.35
N ALA A 261 7.67 7.12 -20.39
CA ALA A 261 8.87 7.53 -19.65
C ALA A 261 8.65 7.44 -18.14
N VAL A 262 7.50 7.93 -17.64
CA VAL A 262 7.16 7.82 -16.21
C VAL A 262 7.07 6.35 -15.77
N ARG A 263 6.43 5.49 -16.57
CA ARG A 263 6.36 4.04 -16.28
C ARG A 263 7.75 3.38 -16.28
N ALA A 264 8.65 3.81 -17.15
CA ALA A 264 10.03 3.33 -17.15
C ALA A 264 10.77 3.75 -15.87
N LEU A 265 10.68 5.02 -15.47
CA LEU A 265 11.29 5.54 -14.24
C LEU A 265 10.73 4.88 -12.96
N GLN A 266 9.44 4.57 -12.92
CA GLN A 266 8.79 3.88 -11.80
C GLN A 266 9.12 2.38 -11.71
N SER A 267 9.58 1.78 -12.81
CA SER A 267 9.97 0.36 -12.85
C SER A 267 11.48 0.13 -12.77
N ALA A 268 12.29 1.18 -12.95
CA ALA A 268 13.75 1.12 -12.96
C ALA A 268 14.33 0.58 -11.65
N ASP A 269 15.40 -0.21 -11.77
CA ASP A 269 16.26 -0.58 -10.64
C ASP A 269 17.40 0.43 -10.48
N VAL A 270 17.90 0.95 -11.60
CA VAL A 270 18.93 1.99 -11.66
C VAL A 270 18.64 2.97 -12.79
N ILE A 271 18.88 4.25 -12.53
CA ILE A 271 18.70 5.35 -13.47
C ILE A 271 20.04 6.05 -13.63
N PHE A 272 20.55 6.05 -14.87
CA PHE A 272 21.69 6.84 -15.30
C PHE A 272 21.17 8.09 -16.00
N PHE A 273 21.50 9.27 -15.51
CA PHE A 273 20.91 10.53 -15.99
C PHE A 273 21.98 11.60 -16.25
N ASP A 274 21.68 12.51 -17.17
CA ASP A 274 22.56 13.66 -17.43
C ASP A 274 22.52 14.67 -16.28
N ASP A 275 23.66 15.32 -16.02
CA ASP A 275 23.80 16.29 -14.92
C ASP A 275 22.82 17.49 -15.01
N ASP A 276 22.26 17.77 -16.19
CA ASP A 276 21.32 18.86 -16.45
C ASP A 276 19.83 18.46 -16.32
N VAL A 277 19.53 17.20 -15.96
CA VAL A 277 18.16 16.75 -15.66
C VAL A 277 17.70 17.30 -14.31
N ALA A 278 16.59 18.04 -14.30
CA ALA A 278 16.01 18.62 -13.09
C ALA A 278 15.56 17.55 -12.07
N GLY A 279 15.73 17.87 -10.79
CA GLY A 279 15.37 16.98 -9.68
C GLY A 279 13.90 16.53 -9.69
N GLY A 280 12.97 17.37 -10.16
CA GLY A 280 11.55 17.04 -10.25
C GLY A 280 11.25 15.86 -11.18
N VAL A 281 12.05 15.65 -12.23
CA VAL A 281 11.94 14.47 -13.11
C VAL A 281 12.33 13.20 -12.35
N LEU A 282 13.38 13.28 -11.53
CA LEU A 282 13.87 12.17 -10.72
C LEU A 282 12.94 11.85 -9.53
N GLU A 283 12.12 12.79 -9.07
CA GLU A 283 11.11 12.54 -8.04
C GLU A 283 10.00 11.59 -8.50
N LEU A 284 9.74 11.51 -9.81
CA LEU A 284 8.76 10.59 -10.39
C LEU A 284 9.26 9.14 -10.45
N ALA A 285 10.56 8.92 -10.25
CA ALA A 285 11.15 7.59 -10.20
C ALA A 285 10.76 6.82 -8.93
N ARG A 286 10.90 5.50 -9.01
CA ARG A 286 10.80 4.61 -7.84
C ARG A 286 11.73 5.08 -6.72
N ARG A 287 11.24 5.14 -5.48
CA ARG A 287 12.01 5.67 -4.33
C ARG A 287 13.29 4.89 -4.06
N GLU A 288 13.27 3.58 -4.30
CA GLU A 288 14.39 2.66 -4.12
C GLU A 288 15.17 2.34 -5.42
N ALA A 289 15.01 3.14 -6.47
CA ALA A 289 15.88 3.05 -7.65
C ALA A 289 17.25 3.70 -7.35
N GLY A 290 18.35 3.04 -7.72
CA GLY A 290 19.68 3.64 -7.72
C GLY A 290 19.74 4.80 -8.71
N ARG A 291 20.42 5.88 -8.37
CA ARG A 291 20.53 7.09 -9.20
C ARG A 291 22.01 7.41 -9.41
N VAL A 292 22.45 7.41 -10.65
CA VAL A 292 23.85 7.62 -11.03
C VAL A 292 23.93 8.79 -12.00
N PRO A 293 24.48 9.95 -11.59
CA PRO A 293 24.71 11.05 -12.50
C PRO A 293 25.82 10.70 -13.50
N LEU A 294 25.65 11.11 -14.76
CA LEU A 294 26.64 10.96 -15.81
C LEU A 294 27.19 12.35 -16.20
N ALA A 295 28.51 12.51 -16.06
CA ALA A 295 29.19 13.70 -16.52
C ALA A 295 29.14 13.79 -18.05
N MET A 296 28.67 14.93 -18.56
CA MET A 296 28.74 15.25 -19.99
C MET A 296 30.21 15.28 -20.43
N GLY A 297 30.62 14.27 -21.19
CA GLY A 297 31.90 14.31 -21.91
C GLY A 297 31.89 15.47 -22.91
N ARG A 298 33.01 16.18 -23.06
CA ARG A 298 33.13 17.29 -24.02
C ARG A 298 32.83 16.80 -25.46
N GLY A 299 31.61 17.04 -25.95
CA GLY A 299 31.27 17.00 -27.38
C GLY A 299 30.68 15.70 -27.94
N GLY A 300 30.06 14.82 -27.15
CA GLY A 300 29.38 13.65 -27.68
C GLY A 300 28.47 12.95 -26.67
N THR A 301 27.42 12.32 -27.17
CA THR A 301 26.43 11.51 -26.44
C THR A 301 27.12 10.63 -25.38
N PRO A 302 26.73 10.70 -24.09
CA PRO A 302 27.35 9.87 -23.05
C PRO A 302 27.07 8.39 -23.31
N VAL A 303 28.12 7.65 -23.67
CA VAL A 303 28.13 6.19 -23.75
C VAL A 303 27.80 5.64 -22.35
N LEU A 304 26.85 4.70 -22.26
CA LEU A 304 26.56 4.04 -20.98
C LEU A 304 27.82 3.35 -20.44
N PRO A 305 28.15 3.51 -19.15
CA PRO A 305 29.32 2.87 -18.56
C PRO A 305 29.17 1.35 -18.56
N ASP A 306 30.28 0.62 -18.55
CA ASP A 306 30.29 -0.85 -18.50
C ASP A 306 29.51 -1.42 -17.31
N GLU A 307 29.44 -0.68 -16.20
CA GLU A 307 28.61 -1.01 -15.05
C GLU A 307 27.11 -1.07 -15.42
N ALA A 308 26.60 -0.10 -16.18
CA ALA A 308 25.21 -0.09 -16.64
C ALA A 308 24.92 -1.29 -17.55
N LEU A 309 25.85 -1.63 -18.44
CA LEU A 309 25.73 -2.79 -19.32
C LEU A 309 25.76 -4.11 -18.54
N THR A 310 26.62 -4.19 -17.52
CA THR A 310 26.73 -5.35 -16.62
C THR A 310 25.43 -5.55 -15.83
N LEU A 311 24.86 -4.47 -15.30
CA LEU A 311 23.59 -4.51 -14.58
C LEU A 311 22.43 -4.96 -15.50
N ALA A 312 22.39 -4.44 -16.73
CA ALA A 312 21.41 -4.88 -17.71
C ALA A 312 21.59 -6.38 -18.01
N VAL A 313 22.79 -6.85 -18.33
CA VAL A 313 23.04 -8.29 -18.58
C VAL A 313 22.71 -9.15 -17.35
N ALA A 314 22.86 -8.63 -16.13
CA ALA A 314 22.46 -9.28 -14.89
C ALA A 314 20.93 -9.25 -14.62
N GLY A 315 20.12 -8.86 -15.61
CA GLY A 315 18.65 -8.88 -15.53
C GLY A 315 18.01 -7.65 -14.88
N LYS A 316 18.79 -6.60 -14.59
CA LYS A 316 18.24 -5.35 -14.02
C LYS A 316 17.52 -4.53 -15.07
N ARG A 317 16.57 -3.71 -14.61
CA ARG A 317 15.99 -2.63 -15.42
C ARG A 317 16.83 -1.37 -15.28
N VAL A 318 17.58 -1.07 -16.33
CA VAL A 318 18.42 0.11 -16.45
C VAL A 318 17.66 1.15 -17.26
N VAL A 319 17.54 2.36 -16.72
CA VAL A 319 17.04 3.52 -17.47
C VAL A 319 18.20 4.46 -17.73
N ARG A 320 18.37 4.86 -18.99
CA ARG A 320 19.22 5.97 -19.41
C ARG A 320 18.33 7.17 -19.70
N LEU A 321 18.39 8.18 -18.85
CA LEU A 321 17.58 9.38 -18.95
C LEU A 321 18.41 10.49 -19.59
N CYS A 322 18.07 10.86 -20.82
CA CYS A 322 18.76 11.86 -21.63
C CYS A 322 18.04 13.22 -21.53
N SER A 323 18.82 14.30 -21.43
CA SER A 323 18.32 15.68 -21.50
C SER A 323 17.86 16.10 -22.91
N SER A 324 18.18 15.30 -23.93
CA SER A 324 17.70 15.48 -25.30
C SER A 324 16.39 14.70 -25.56
N ASP A 325 15.57 15.27 -26.44
CA ASP A 325 14.42 14.62 -27.07
C ASP A 325 14.83 13.53 -28.08
N LEU A 326 16.01 13.72 -28.68
CA LEU A 326 16.67 12.80 -29.58
C LEU A 326 17.57 11.84 -28.82
N VAL A 327 17.16 10.59 -28.88
CA VAL A 327 17.90 9.39 -28.50
C VAL A 327 18.89 9.12 -29.66
N ASP A 328 20.20 9.30 -29.49
CA ASP A 328 21.20 9.20 -30.58
C ASP A 328 21.21 7.77 -31.16
N PRO A 329 20.69 7.57 -32.38
CA PRO A 329 20.48 6.23 -32.92
C PRO A 329 21.79 5.51 -33.21
N THR A 330 22.92 6.21 -33.32
CA THR A 330 24.21 5.65 -33.76
C THR A 330 24.98 5.04 -32.60
N CYS A 331 25.14 5.78 -31.50
CA CYS A 331 25.81 5.28 -30.30
C CYS A 331 24.98 4.19 -29.62
N GLU A 332 23.66 4.35 -29.62
CA GLU A 332 22.76 3.40 -28.99
C GLU A 332 22.58 2.14 -29.82
N ALA A 333 22.61 2.20 -31.16
CA ALA A 333 22.53 0.99 -31.99
C ALA A 333 23.70 0.03 -31.73
N ALA A 334 24.90 0.54 -31.48
CA ALA A 334 26.07 -0.27 -31.18
C ALA A 334 25.93 -1.00 -29.83
N GLN A 335 25.56 -0.29 -28.76
CA GLN A 335 25.35 -0.89 -27.43
C GLN A 335 24.09 -1.77 -27.41
N ALA A 336 23.00 -1.34 -28.05
CA ALA A 336 21.77 -2.10 -28.17
C ALA A 336 21.99 -3.43 -28.92
N GLY A 337 22.80 -3.43 -29.97
CA GLY A 337 23.16 -4.66 -30.69
C GLY A 337 23.96 -5.63 -29.81
N TRP A 338 24.90 -5.14 -29.01
CA TRP A 338 25.69 -5.95 -28.08
C TRP A 338 24.85 -6.55 -26.95
N LEU A 339 23.90 -5.77 -26.44
CA LEU A 339 22.96 -6.15 -25.36
C LEU A 339 21.90 -7.14 -25.84
N ARG A 340 21.28 -6.90 -27.01
CA ARG A 340 20.27 -7.80 -27.59
C ARG A 340 20.83 -9.19 -27.86
N LYS A 341 22.10 -9.30 -28.29
CA LYS A 341 22.79 -10.60 -28.45
C LYS A 341 22.95 -11.38 -27.14
N ARG A 342 22.84 -10.71 -26.00
CA ARG A 342 22.92 -11.29 -24.64
C ARG A 342 21.55 -11.38 -23.97
N GLY A 343 20.48 -11.31 -24.75
CA GLY A 343 19.11 -11.45 -24.26
C GLY A 343 18.54 -10.20 -23.62
N VAL A 344 19.26 -9.07 -23.58
CA VAL A 344 18.75 -7.82 -23.01
C VAL A 344 17.78 -7.16 -23.99
N THR A 345 16.57 -6.87 -23.53
CA THR A 345 15.58 -6.06 -24.24
C THR A 345 16.01 -4.60 -24.20
N VAL A 346 16.14 -3.98 -25.38
CA VAL A 346 16.52 -2.57 -25.49
C VAL A 346 15.43 -1.80 -26.21
N GLU A 347 14.91 -0.77 -25.54
CA GLU A 347 13.88 0.12 -26.07
C GLU A 347 14.29 1.59 -26.01
N ALA A 348 13.74 2.38 -26.94
CA ALA A 348 13.82 3.83 -26.95
C ALA A 348 12.44 4.41 -26.65
N ILE A 349 12.39 5.39 -25.76
CA ILE A 349 11.20 6.12 -25.34
C ILE A 349 11.44 7.59 -25.69
N PRO A 350 10.78 8.12 -26.73
CA PRO A 350 11.00 9.49 -27.18
C PRO A 350 10.49 10.49 -26.15
N GLY A 351 11.22 11.61 -26.04
CA GLY A 351 10.83 12.78 -25.25
C GLY A 351 10.02 13.79 -26.06
N VAL A 352 9.55 14.84 -25.40
CA VAL A 352 8.93 15.99 -26.08
C VAL A 352 10.05 16.92 -26.56
N ALA A 353 10.06 17.22 -27.86
CA ALA A 353 11.06 18.05 -28.50
C ALA A 353 11.09 19.48 -27.95
N THR A 354 12.28 19.98 -27.61
CA THR A 354 12.51 21.42 -27.45
C THR A 354 12.57 22.04 -28.84
N THR A 355 11.77 23.06 -29.11
CA THR A 355 11.65 23.70 -30.43
C THR A 355 13.03 24.13 -30.96
N GLY A 356 13.53 23.46 -32.02
CA GLY A 356 14.77 23.86 -32.69
C GLY A 356 15.63 22.77 -33.33
N GLN A 357 15.33 21.47 -33.19
CA GLN A 357 16.14 20.41 -33.82
C GLN A 357 15.34 19.64 -34.90
N GLU A 358 15.93 19.55 -36.10
CA GLU A 358 15.38 18.80 -37.23
C GLU A 358 15.27 17.31 -36.90
N VAL A 359 14.06 16.78 -37.07
CA VAL A 359 13.72 15.42 -36.69
C VAL A 359 13.99 14.46 -37.86
N GLY A 360 15.14 13.79 -37.85
CA GLY A 360 15.48 12.73 -38.80
C GLY A 360 15.02 11.35 -38.31
N TRP A 361 13.80 10.93 -38.67
CA TRP A 361 13.35 9.53 -38.50
C TRP A 361 13.71 8.71 -39.74
N PHE A 362 14.39 7.58 -39.60
CA PHE A 362 14.44 6.57 -40.66
C PHE A 362 13.36 5.50 -40.44
N GLY A 363 12.51 5.30 -41.45
CA GLY A 363 11.92 3.98 -41.71
C GLY A 363 10.40 3.87 -41.88
N ALA A 364 9.72 4.81 -42.54
CA ALA A 364 8.47 4.50 -43.24
C ALA A 364 8.24 5.47 -44.39
N ASN A 365 8.08 4.95 -45.61
CA ASN A 365 7.60 5.71 -46.76
C ASN A 365 6.26 6.35 -46.41
N HIS A 366 6.21 7.64 -46.10
CA HIS A 366 5.01 8.45 -46.33
C HIS A 366 5.39 9.87 -46.72
N ASN A 367 4.95 10.21 -47.92
CA ASN A 367 4.91 11.54 -48.50
C ASN A 367 3.94 12.39 -47.65
N VAL A 368 4.45 13.20 -46.72
CA VAL A 368 3.64 14.24 -46.05
C VAL A 368 4.45 15.52 -46.09
N ALA A 369 4.08 16.40 -47.03
CA ALA A 369 4.57 17.76 -47.09
C ALA A 369 4.04 18.53 -45.86
N TYR A 370 4.94 18.94 -44.97
CA TYR A 370 4.61 19.93 -43.96
C TYR A 370 4.76 21.33 -44.57
N GLY A 371 3.61 21.95 -44.84
CA GLY A 371 3.53 23.34 -45.24
C GLY A 371 4.03 24.26 -44.13
N THR A 372 4.92 25.17 -44.51
CA THR A 372 5.48 26.23 -43.67
C THR A 372 4.36 27.13 -43.15
N LEU A 373 4.08 27.09 -41.85
CA LEU A 373 3.24 28.09 -41.18
C LEU A 373 4.12 29.29 -40.85
N GLN A 374 4.13 30.28 -41.75
CA GLN A 374 4.65 31.62 -41.45
C GLN A 374 3.74 32.28 -40.41
N LEU A 375 4.24 32.43 -39.18
CA LEU A 375 3.69 33.39 -38.23
C LEU A 375 4.04 34.79 -38.71
N ARG A 376 3.04 35.54 -39.19
CA ARG A 376 3.16 36.99 -39.36
C ARG A 376 3.10 37.65 -37.98
N ALA A 377 4.03 38.56 -37.74
CA ALA A 377 4.16 39.41 -36.56
C ALA A 377 2.92 40.28 -36.31
#